data_AF-A0A7C9AV59-F1
#
_entry.id   AF-A0A7C9AV59-F1
#
_cell.length_a   1.000
_cell.length_b   1.000
_cell.length_c   1.000
_cell.angle_alpha   90.00
_cell.angle_beta   90.00
_cell.angle_gamma   90.00
#
_symmetry.space_group_name_H-M   'P 1'
#
loop_
_entity.id
_entity.type
_entity.pdbx_description
1 polymer ?
#
loop_
_entity_poly.entity_id
_entity_poly.type
_entity_poly.pdbx_seq_one_letter_code
_entity_poly.pdbx_strand_id
1 'polypeptide(L)'
;GQARNFTIHGVVKWVDSRIQQQPSLKVFYRTISPRHFSNGEWYNGGTCDNTIPFMSEKNDQVQTHKASDLVPAKAVEGTRVKLLDITALSALRDEGHVSKYGVRARHGSQDCLHWCLPGT
;
A
#
# COMPACT_ATOMS: atom_id res chain seq x y z
N GLY A 1 1.79 -1.17 16.33
CA GLY A 1 2.12 -2.40 17.08
C GLY A 1 3.63 -2.62 17.10
N GLN A 2 4.19 -2.92 18.27
CA GLN A 2 5.65 -3.05 18.47
C GLN A 2 6.27 -4.12 17.54
N ALA A 3 5.57 -5.23 17.31
CA ALA A 3 6.03 -6.31 16.41
C ALA A 3 6.30 -5.83 14.97
N ARG A 4 5.40 -5.01 14.41
CA ARG A 4 5.56 -4.43 13.07
C ARG A 4 6.81 -3.56 12.99
N ASN A 5 6.99 -2.69 13.99
CA ASN A 5 8.14 -1.78 14.03
C ASN A 5 9.48 -2.55 14.11
N PHE A 6 9.55 -3.51 15.03
CA PHE A 6 10.71 -4.38 15.20
C PHE A 6 11.05 -5.15 13.91
N THR A 7 10.03 -5.73 13.27
CA THR A 7 10.21 -6.52 12.04
C THR A 7 10.74 -5.65 10.90
N ILE A 8 10.14 -4.47 10.67
CA ILE A 8 10.53 -3.59 9.56
C ILE A 8 11.97 -3.10 9.74
N HIS A 9 12.34 -2.62 10.94
CA HIS A 9 13.71 -2.19 11.20
C HIS A 9 14.72 -3.33 11.07
N GLY A 10 14.39 -4.53 11.57
CA GLY A 10 15.24 -5.70 11.47
C GLY A 10 15.51 -6.11 10.02
N VAL A 11 14.46 -6.20 9.21
CA VAL A 11 14.56 -6.54 7.77
C VAL A 11 15.35 -5.49 7.01
N VAL A 12 15.05 -4.19 7.21
CA VAL A 12 15.76 -3.12 6.51
C VAL A 12 17.25 -3.11 6.85
N LYS A 13 17.61 -3.26 8.14
CA LYS A 13 19.01 -3.35 8.56
C LYS A 13 19.73 -4.55 7.94
N TRP A 14 19.06 -5.71 7.91
CA TRP A 14 19.62 -6.91 7.30
C TRP A 14 19.83 -6.73 5.79
N VAL A 15 18.84 -6.24 5.07
CA VAL A 15 18.93 -5.96 3.62
C VAL A 15 20.04 -4.95 3.32
N ASP A 16 20.12 -3.86 4.10
CA ASP A 16 21.13 -2.83 3.89
C ASP A 16 22.55 -3.43 3.93
N SER A 17 22.84 -4.31 4.89
CA SER A 17 24.13 -5.02 4.98
C SER A 17 24.45 -5.88 3.75
N ARG A 18 23.44 -6.38 3.04
CA ARG A 18 23.60 -7.16 1.80
C ARG A 18 23.88 -6.29 0.59
N ILE A 19 23.23 -5.13 0.48
CA ILE A 19 23.49 -4.15 -0.60
C ILE A 19 24.94 -3.69 -0.56
N GLN A 20 25.53 -3.60 0.63
CA GLN A 20 26.94 -3.28 0.83
C GLN A 20 27.88 -4.24 0.08
N GLN A 21 27.47 -5.51 -0.06
CA GLN A 21 28.21 -6.57 -0.76
C GLN A 21 27.88 -6.61 -2.28
N GLN A 22 26.83 -5.91 -2.72
CA GLN A 22 26.38 -5.85 -4.11
C GLN A 22 25.96 -4.41 -4.49
N PRO A 23 26.92 -3.52 -4.78
CA PRO A 23 26.64 -2.09 -4.97
C PRO A 23 25.69 -1.72 -6.12
N SER A 24 25.54 -2.61 -7.10
CA SER A 24 24.60 -2.45 -8.22
C SER A 24 23.14 -2.74 -7.84
N LEU A 25 22.89 -3.45 -6.73
CA LEU A 25 21.56 -3.82 -6.29
C LEU A 25 20.79 -2.58 -5.83
N LYS A 26 19.59 -2.37 -6.37
CA LYS A 26 18.64 -1.34 -5.95
C LYS A 26 17.47 -2.01 -5.25
N VAL A 27 17.16 -1.56 -4.03
CA VAL A 27 16.09 -2.15 -3.22
C VAL A 27 15.13 -1.06 -2.77
N PHE A 28 13.85 -1.37 -2.85
CA PHE A 28 12.76 -0.52 -2.39
C PHE A 28 11.97 -1.21 -1.30
N TYR A 29 11.64 -0.49 -0.24
CA TYR A 29 10.58 -0.87 0.69
C TYR A 29 9.28 -0.23 0.22
N ARG A 30 8.31 -1.04 -0.21
CA ARG A 30 6.98 -0.56 -0.61
C ARG A 30 6.10 -0.36 0.62
N THR A 31 5.46 0.80 0.76
CA THR A 31 4.49 1.04 1.82
C THR A 31 3.19 0.25 1.59
N ILE A 32 2.22 0.40 2.51
CA ILE A 32 1.00 -0.42 2.52
C ILE A 32 0.17 -0.12 1.27
N SER A 33 -0.32 -1.17 0.61
CA SER A 33 -1.40 -1.07 -0.37
C SER A 33 -2.72 -0.94 0.40
N PRO A 34 -3.48 0.15 0.21
CA PRO A 34 -4.76 0.33 0.88
C PRO A 34 -5.81 -0.67 0.37
N ARG A 35 -6.90 -0.76 1.14
CA ARG A 35 -8.13 -1.49 0.82
C ARG A 35 -9.29 -0.51 0.90
N HIS A 36 -10.28 -0.64 0.03
CA HIS A 36 -11.40 0.32 -0.05
C HIS A 36 -12.76 -0.38 0.11
N PHE A 37 -13.12 -0.78 1.33
CA PHE A 37 -14.47 -1.29 1.57
C PHE A 37 -15.44 -0.14 1.89
N SER A 38 -16.55 -0.08 1.16
CA SER A 38 -17.70 0.80 1.38
C SER A 38 -18.92 -0.03 1.77
N ASN A 39 -19.84 0.56 2.54
CA ASN A 39 -21.10 -0.07 2.95
C ASN A 39 -20.94 -1.39 3.74
N GLY A 40 -19.78 -1.60 4.34
CA GLY A 40 -19.42 -2.81 5.06
C GLY A 40 -17.92 -3.04 5.04
N GLU A 41 -17.50 -4.19 5.54
CA GLU A 41 -16.16 -4.75 5.57
C GLU A 41 -16.16 -6.07 4.79
N TRP A 42 -14.98 -6.66 4.66
CA TRP A 42 -14.77 -7.92 3.95
C TRP A 42 -15.68 -9.09 4.41
N TYR A 43 -16.20 -9.05 5.64
CA TYR A 43 -16.99 -10.14 6.24
C TYR A 43 -18.50 -9.87 6.32
N ASN A 44 -18.97 -8.66 6.05
CA ASN A 44 -20.39 -8.28 6.21
C ASN A 44 -20.96 -7.51 5.00
N GLY A 45 -20.44 -7.78 3.80
CA GLY A 45 -21.00 -7.27 2.55
C GLY A 45 -20.40 -5.95 2.06
N GLY A 46 -19.16 -5.62 2.46
CA GLY A 46 -18.45 -4.46 1.93
C GLY A 46 -18.22 -4.52 0.41
N THR A 47 -18.21 -3.35 -0.22
CA THR A 47 -18.21 -3.13 -1.68
C THR A 47 -17.14 -2.12 -2.12
N CYS A 48 -16.73 -2.18 -3.38
CA CYS A 48 -15.71 -1.35 -4.03
C CYS A 48 -15.92 -1.31 -5.55
N ASP A 49 -17.15 -1.12 -6.01
CA ASP A 49 -17.52 -1.04 -7.43
C ASP A 49 -17.63 0.41 -7.93
N ASN A 50 -16.94 1.34 -7.26
CA ASN A 50 -16.77 2.72 -7.73
C ASN A 50 -16.07 2.71 -9.10
N THR A 51 -16.47 3.63 -9.97
CA THR A 51 -15.90 3.79 -11.32
C THR A 51 -15.21 5.13 -11.53
N ILE A 52 -15.24 5.99 -10.52
CA ILE A 52 -14.62 7.32 -10.52
C ILE A 52 -13.68 7.35 -9.31
N PRO A 53 -12.43 7.80 -9.48
CA PRO A 53 -11.49 7.90 -8.36
C PRO A 53 -12.02 8.79 -7.25
N PHE A 54 -11.68 8.45 -6.02
CA PHE A 54 -12.01 9.24 -4.85
C PHE A 54 -11.46 10.67 -4.96
N MET A 55 -12.36 11.61 -5.26
CA MET A 55 -12.04 13.04 -5.27
C MET A 55 -12.15 13.59 -3.85
N SER A 56 -11.02 13.64 -3.15
CA SER A 56 -10.90 14.41 -1.92
C SER A 56 -10.06 15.64 -2.16
N GLU A 57 -10.64 16.82 -1.92
CA GLU A 57 -9.90 18.09 -1.79
C GLU A 57 -8.90 18.05 -0.60
N LYS A 58 -8.99 17.04 0.27
CA LYS A 58 -8.23 16.87 1.52
C LYS A 58 -7.57 15.50 1.60
N ASN A 59 -6.69 15.14 0.66
CA ASN A 59 -5.66 14.16 0.98
C ASN A 59 -4.36 14.89 1.26
N ASP A 60 -4.32 15.56 2.42
CA ASP A 60 -3.17 16.34 2.91
C ASP A 60 -1.86 15.54 2.81
N GLN A 61 -1.89 14.21 2.92
CA GLN A 61 -0.68 13.39 2.82
C GLN A 61 -0.07 13.39 1.42
N VAL A 62 -0.89 13.37 0.36
CA VAL A 62 -0.40 13.49 -1.02
C VAL A 62 0.15 14.89 -1.26
N GLN A 63 -0.54 15.92 -0.76
CA GLN A 63 -0.16 17.32 -0.98
C GLN A 63 1.05 17.76 -0.14
N THR A 64 1.24 17.20 1.05
CA THR A 64 2.33 17.59 1.97
C THR A 64 3.64 16.86 1.72
N HIS A 65 3.68 15.91 0.77
CA HIS A 65 4.84 15.03 0.50
C HIS A 65 5.39 14.32 1.76
N LYS A 66 4.58 14.21 2.81
CA LYS A 66 4.94 13.50 4.02
C LYS A 66 4.76 12.02 3.80
N ALA A 67 5.67 11.22 4.34
CA ALA A 67 5.53 9.77 4.29
C ALA A 67 4.21 9.35 4.95
N SER A 68 3.42 8.60 4.21
CA SER A 68 2.10 8.09 4.62
C SER A 68 2.22 7.13 5.83
N ASP A 69 3.39 6.47 5.95
CA ASP A 69 3.72 5.56 7.04
C ASP A 69 5.11 5.86 7.60
N LEU A 70 5.15 6.41 8.82
CA LEU A 70 6.38 6.84 9.46
C LEU A 70 7.29 5.69 9.89
N VAL A 71 6.76 4.48 10.11
CA VAL A 71 7.55 3.34 10.55
C VAL A 71 8.57 2.90 9.48
N PRO A 72 8.16 2.54 8.24
CA PRO A 72 9.12 2.22 7.19
C PRO A 72 9.93 3.44 6.76
N ALA A 73 9.37 4.66 6.80
CA ALA A 73 10.12 5.87 6.49
C ALA A 73 11.34 6.04 7.42
N LYS A 74 11.13 5.92 8.74
CA LYS A 74 12.22 5.94 9.72
C LYS A 74 13.15 4.73 9.59
N ALA A 75 12.63 3.57 9.18
CA ALA A 75 13.45 2.38 9.06
C ALA A 75 14.46 2.45 7.92
N VAL A 76 14.09 3.07 6.80
CA VAL A 76 14.98 3.23 5.65
C VAL A 76 15.89 4.46 5.74
N GLU A 77 15.58 5.40 6.63
CA GLU A 77 16.38 6.60 6.87
C GLU A 77 17.85 6.24 7.18
N GLY A 78 18.78 6.86 6.46
CA GLY A 78 20.21 6.57 6.58
C GLY A 78 20.68 5.26 5.95
N THR A 79 19.81 4.49 5.30
CA THR A 79 20.15 3.22 4.63
C THR A 79 20.21 3.36 3.11
N ARG A 80 20.68 2.31 2.42
CA ARG A 80 20.65 2.22 0.94
C ARG A 80 19.29 1.77 0.40
N VAL A 81 18.39 1.28 1.26
CA VAL A 81 17.02 0.93 0.88
C VAL A 81 16.22 2.21 0.62
N LYS A 82 15.48 2.27 -0.49
CA LYS A 82 14.63 3.43 -0.82
C LYS A 82 13.19 3.19 -0.42
N LEU A 83 12.50 4.22 0.08
CA LEU A 83 11.06 4.11 0.32
C LEU A 83 10.33 4.28 -1.02
N LEU A 84 9.47 3.32 -1.35
CA LEU A 84 8.46 3.46 -2.39
C LEU A 84 7.13 3.72 -1.68
N ASP A 85 6.83 4.99 -1.44
CA ASP A 85 5.61 5.39 -0.74
C ASP A 85 4.43 5.49 -1.71
N ILE A 86 3.58 4.45 -1.70
CA ILE A 86 2.39 4.35 -2.55
C ILE A 86 1.08 4.61 -1.79
N THR A 87 1.10 4.60 -0.46
CA THR A 87 -0.12 4.44 0.33
C THR A 87 -1.12 5.59 0.11
N ALA A 88 -0.68 6.85 0.22
CA ALA A 88 -1.57 7.99 0.05
C ALA A 88 -2.07 8.15 -1.40
N LEU A 89 -1.22 7.86 -2.40
CA LEU A 89 -1.62 7.90 -3.82
C LEU A 89 -2.63 6.80 -4.13
N SER A 90 -2.36 5.56 -3.70
CA SER A 90 -3.28 4.44 -3.88
C SER A 90 -4.58 4.62 -3.11
N ALA A 91 -4.60 5.40 -2.02
CA ALA A 91 -5.82 5.70 -1.27
C ALA A 91 -6.82 6.59 -2.04
N LEU A 92 -6.37 7.24 -3.10
CA LEU A 92 -7.22 7.99 -4.02
C LEU A 92 -7.80 7.11 -5.14
N ARG A 93 -7.38 5.85 -5.22
CA ARG A 93 -7.69 4.94 -6.34
C ARG A 93 -8.66 3.84 -5.91
N ASP A 94 -9.75 4.20 -5.25
CA ASP A 94 -10.76 3.23 -4.81
C ASP A 94 -11.44 2.49 -5.97
N GLU A 95 -11.50 3.13 -7.14
CA GLU A 95 -12.03 2.57 -8.39
C GLU A 95 -11.10 1.54 -9.06
N GLY A 96 -9.86 1.40 -8.60
CA GLY A 96 -8.86 0.51 -9.19
C GLY A 96 -8.98 -0.97 -8.78
N HIS A 97 -9.91 -1.31 -7.89
CA HIS A 97 -10.06 -2.66 -7.35
C HIS A 97 -10.74 -3.65 -8.30
N VAL A 98 -10.46 -4.94 -8.11
CA VAL A 98 -11.07 -6.04 -8.86
C VAL A 98 -12.59 -6.13 -8.60
N SER A 99 -13.03 -5.76 -7.40
CA SER A 99 -14.45 -5.73 -7.03
C SER A 99 -15.10 -7.11 -7.26
N LYS A 100 -16.22 -7.15 -7.98
CA LYS A 100 -16.99 -8.35 -8.32
C LYS A 100 -16.42 -9.17 -9.49
N TYR A 101 -15.35 -8.70 -10.14
CA TYR A 101 -14.79 -9.33 -11.35
C TYR A 101 -13.69 -10.36 -11.07
N GLY A 102 -13.47 -10.71 -9.79
CA GLY A 102 -12.43 -11.66 -9.39
C GLY A 102 -12.79 -13.10 -9.73
N VAL A 103 -11.79 -13.90 -10.12
CA VAL A 103 -11.94 -15.33 -10.48
C VAL A 103 -12.55 -16.18 -9.35
N ARG A 104 -12.41 -15.72 -8.10
CA ARG A 104 -12.96 -16.38 -6.90
C ARG A 104 -14.11 -15.61 -6.25
N ALA A 105 -14.69 -14.62 -6.94
CA ALA A 105 -15.81 -13.85 -6.40
C ALA A 105 -16.97 -14.81 -6.09
N ARG A 106 -17.22 -15.03 -4.79
CA ARG A 106 -18.43 -15.71 -4.34
C ARG A 106 -19.59 -14.73 -4.48
N HIS A 107 -20.80 -15.24 -4.72
CA HIS A 107 -22.00 -14.40 -4.79
C HIS A 107 -22.10 -13.52 -3.53
N GLY A 108 -22.01 -12.19 -3.73
CA GLY A 108 -22.11 -11.19 -2.67
C GLY A 108 -20.79 -10.73 -2.04
N SER A 109 -19.63 -11.30 -2.39
CA SER A 109 -18.32 -10.84 -1.89
C SER A 109 -17.55 -10.08 -2.97
N GLN A 110 -17.05 -8.88 -2.66
CA GLN A 110 -16.18 -8.11 -3.54
C GLN A 110 -14.71 -8.16 -3.07
N ASP A 111 -13.78 -8.24 -4.03
CA ASP A 111 -12.35 -8.15 -3.76
C ASP A 111 -11.90 -6.68 -3.78
N CYS A 112 -11.85 -6.10 -2.58
CA CYS A 112 -11.41 -4.72 -2.35
C CYS A 112 -9.97 -4.65 -1.81
N LEU A 113 -9.19 -5.71 -2.05
CA LEU A 113 -7.78 -5.82 -1.66
C LEU A 113 -6.88 -5.80 -2.90
N HIS A 114 -7.27 -6.52 -3.94
CA HIS A 114 -6.51 -6.66 -5.17
C HIS A 114 -6.93 -5.64 -6.23
N TRP A 115 -6.03 -5.38 -7.17
CA TRP A 115 -6.13 -4.34 -8.18
C TRP A 115 -6.34 -4.95 -9.57
N CYS A 116 -7.12 -4.27 -10.42
CA CYS A 116 -7.24 -4.60 -11.84
C CYS A 116 -5.89 -4.41 -12.58
N LEU A 117 -5.69 -5.15 -13.68
CA LEU A 117 -4.54 -4.99 -14.59
C LEU A 117 -4.99 -4.94 -16.07
N PRO A 118 -4.52 -3.96 -16.88
CA PRO A 118 -3.75 -2.80 -16.45
C PRO A 118 -4.56 -1.99 -15.42
N GLY A 119 -3.86 -1.37 -14.47
CA GLY A 119 -4.52 -0.51 -13.49
C GLY A 119 -5.19 0.68 -14.19
N THR A 120 -6.10 1.34 -13.48
CA THR A 120 -6.62 2.64 -13.89
C THR A 120 -5.56 3.73 -13.78
#